data_AF-A0A536UG70-F1
#
_entry.id   AF-A0A536UG70-F1
#
_cell.length_a   1.000
_cell.length_b   1.000
_cell.length_c   1.000
_cell.angle_alpha   90.00
_cell.angle_beta   90.00
_cell.angle_gamma   90.00
#
_symmetry.space_group_name_H-M   'P 1'
#
loop_
_entity.id
_entity.type
_entity.pdbx_description
1 polymer ?
#
loop_
_entity_poly.entity_id
_entity_poly.type
_entity_poly.pdbx_seq_one_letter_code
_entity_poly.pdbx_strand_id
1 'polypeptide(L)'
;MQRRQLVRLITAALVGAWAGRGQAQGALPSCIARPQQTEGPYFIDEALQRSDIRSDPGSAALSPGVPLHLSFAVSRVDGSACRPLAGVLVDVWHCDALGRYSDVDGTRG
;
A
#
# COMPACT_ATOMS: atom_id res chain seq x y z
N MET A 1 -69.59 -31.98 45.58
CA MET A 1 -69.51 -30.63 46.17
C MET A 1 -68.46 -29.84 45.40
N GLN A 2 -68.85 -28.75 44.77
CA GLN A 2 -67.99 -27.80 44.05
C GLN A 2 -67.14 -27.00 45.03
N ARG A 3 -65.94 -26.57 44.57
CA ARG A 3 -65.42 -25.18 44.51
C ARG A 3 -63.98 -24.97 45.04
N ARG A 4 -63.19 -24.36 44.13
CA ARG A 4 -62.10 -23.35 44.30
C ARG A 4 -60.67 -23.91 44.41
N GLN A 5 -59.81 -23.79 43.37
CA GLN A 5 -59.02 -22.62 42.92
C GLN A 5 -57.97 -22.17 43.96
N LEU A 6 -56.70 -21.80 43.71
CA LEU A 6 -55.87 -21.43 42.55
C LEU A 6 -54.36 -21.53 43.01
N VAL A 7 -53.45 -22.13 42.22
CA VAL A 7 -52.38 -21.50 41.38
C VAL A 7 -51.06 -21.13 42.11
N ARG A 8 -49.95 -21.32 41.36
CA ARG A 8 -48.67 -20.54 41.31
C ARG A 8 -47.47 -21.27 41.96
N LEU A 9 -46.33 -21.52 41.33
CA LEU A 9 -45.72 -21.10 40.05
C LEU A 9 -44.74 -22.20 39.59
N ILE A 10 -44.73 -22.49 38.29
CA ILE A 10 -43.65 -23.23 37.63
C ILE A 10 -42.42 -22.32 37.69
N THR A 11 -41.34 -22.80 38.30
CA THR A 11 -40.06 -22.10 38.40
C THR A 11 -39.52 -21.81 37.01
N ALA A 12 -39.15 -20.55 36.83
CA ALA A 12 -38.78 -19.93 35.58
C ALA A 12 -37.53 -20.56 34.93
N ALA A 13 -37.67 -20.80 33.63
CA ALA A 13 -36.64 -20.82 32.60
C ALA A 13 -35.20 -20.52 33.05
N LEU A 14 -34.36 -21.55 33.14
CA LEU A 14 -32.91 -21.42 32.93
C LEU A 14 -32.59 -21.44 31.43
N VAL A 15 -33.25 -20.57 30.65
CA VAL A 15 -32.74 -20.23 29.31
C VAL A 15 -31.69 -19.16 29.55
N GLY A 16 -30.50 -19.60 29.97
CA GLY A 16 -29.33 -18.75 29.97
C GLY A 16 -29.20 -18.15 28.58
N ALA A 17 -29.38 -16.84 28.48
CA ALA A 17 -29.21 -16.11 27.25
C ALA A 17 -27.77 -16.34 26.77
N TRP A 18 -27.61 -17.26 25.83
CA TRP A 18 -26.47 -17.27 24.93
C TRP A 18 -26.62 -16.00 24.09
N ALA A 19 -26.21 -14.87 24.65
CA ALA A 19 -25.87 -13.71 23.88
C ALA A 19 -24.73 -14.16 22.98
N GLY A 20 -25.07 -14.59 21.75
CA GLY A 20 -24.09 -14.88 20.74
C GLY A 20 -23.17 -13.68 20.65
N ARG A 21 -21.91 -13.85 21.05
CA ARG A 21 -20.88 -12.86 20.73
C ARG A 21 -20.91 -12.76 19.22
N GLY A 22 -21.47 -11.67 18.70
CA GLY A 22 -21.32 -11.34 17.30
C GLY A 22 -19.83 -11.34 17.02
N GLN A 23 -19.36 -12.34 16.28
CA GLN A 23 -18.00 -12.35 15.81
C GLN A 23 -17.87 -11.10 14.95
N ALA A 24 -17.03 -10.16 15.37
CA ALA A 24 -16.62 -9.09 14.49
C ALA A 24 -16.00 -9.76 13.25
N GLN A 25 -16.73 -9.77 12.13
CA GLN A 25 -16.14 -10.14 10.86
C GLN A 25 -15.04 -9.11 10.61
N GLY A 26 -13.78 -9.56 10.66
CA GLY A 26 -12.65 -8.72 10.33
C GLY A 26 -12.89 -8.13 8.94
N ALA A 27 -12.96 -6.80 8.85
CA ALA A 27 -13.13 -6.13 7.58
C ALA A 27 -11.97 -6.51 6.66
N LEU A 28 -12.28 -6.88 5.41
CA LEU A 28 -11.24 -7.14 4.41
C LEU A 28 -10.44 -5.84 4.19
N PRO A 29 -9.10 -5.91 4.13
CA PRO A 29 -8.28 -4.73 3.93
C PRO A 29 -8.56 -4.10 2.57
N SER A 30 -8.62 -2.78 2.52
CA SER A 30 -8.92 -2.02 1.30
C SER A 30 -7.76 -2.03 0.28
N CYS A 31 -6.55 -2.38 0.72
CA CYS A 31 -5.41 -2.60 -0.17
C CYS A 31 -4.38 -3.54 0.49
N ILE A 32 -3.43 -4.00 -0.32
CA ILE A 32 -2.27 -4.78 0.12
C ILE A 32 -0.99 -4.01 -0.18
N ALA A 33 0.02 -4.18 0.66
CA ALA A 33 1.34 -3.59 0.41
C ALA A 33 1.94 -4.18 -0.88
N ARG A 34 2.59 -3.32 -1.67
CA ARG A 34 3.38 -3.78 -2.82
C ARG A 34 4.64 -4.49 -2.30
N PRO A 35 5.07 -5.59 -2.93
CA PRO A 35 6.29 -6.26 -2.54
C PRO A 35 7.48 -5.33 -2.77
N GLN A 36 8.44 -5.36 -1.85
CA GLN A 36 9.71 -4.67 -2.03
C GLN A 36 10.57 -5.42 -3.07
N GLN A 37 11.40 -4.68 -3.79
CA GLN A 37 12.46 -5.21 -4.63
C GLN A 37 13.80 -4.63 -4.19
N THR A 38 14.89 -5.25 -4.61
CA THR A 38 16.24 -4.71 -4.39
C THR A 38 16.49 -3.54 -5.32
N GLU A 39 17.23 -2.56 -4.84
CA GLU A 39 17.62 -1.36 -5.60
C GLU A 39 18.49 -1.65 -6.82
N GLY A 40 19.41 -2.61 -6.72
CA GLY A 40 20.37 -2.93 -7.78
C GLY A 40 21.58 -1.98 -7.79
N PRO A 41 22.51 -2.14 -8.75
CA PRO A 41 23.83 -1.51 -8.68
C PRO A 41 23.89 -0.10 -9.32
N TYR A 42 22.81 0.38 -9.91
CA TYR A 42 22.80 1.61 -10.72
C TYR A 42 22.02 2.77 -10.08
N PHE A 43 21.56 2.60 -8.84
CA PHE A 43 21.02 3.71 -8.09
C PHE A 43 22.15 4.58 -7.56
N ILE A 44 22.02 5.89 -7.77
CA ILE A 44 22.91 6.91 -7.24
C ILE A 44 22.03 7.95 -6.56
N ASP A 45 22.31 8.24 -5.29
CA ASP A 45 21.61 9.27 -4.54
C ASP A 45 22.18 10.66 -4.88
N GLU A 46 21.70 11.22 -6.00
CA GLU A 46 22.08 12.55 -6.48
C GLU A 46 21.28 13.68 -5.82
N ALA A 47 20.27 13.35 -5.00
CA ALA A 47 19.33 14.30 -4.39
C ALA A 47 18.63 15.26 -5.39
N LEU A 48 18.34 14.79 -6.61
CA LEU A 48 17.66 15.59 -7.64
C LEU A 48 16.16 15.74 -7.38
N GLN A 49 15.66 16.98 -7.43
CA GLN A 49 14.22 17.28 -7.30
C GLN A 49 13.64 17.80 -8.61
N ARG A 50 13.20 16.87 -9.47
CA ARG A 50 12.62 17.16 -10.79
C ARG A 50 11.56 16.13 -11.17
N SER A 51 10.60 16.54 -11.99
CA SER A 51 9.57 15.64 -12.54
C SER A 51 9.88 15.17 -13.97
N ASP A 52 10.64 15.95 -14.74
CA ASP A 52 11.17 15.56 -16.05
C ASP A 52 12.60 15.04 -15.89
N ILE A 53 12.77 13.73 -16.13
CA ILE A 53 14.05 13.03 -15.99
C ILE A 53 14.67 12.66 -17.35
N ARG A 54 14.17 13.20 -18.47
CA ARG A 54 14.65 12.84 -19.82
C ARG A 54 16.07 13.30 -20.12
N SER A 55 16.50 14.39 -19.49
CA SER A 55 17.85 14.93 -19.64
C SER A 55 18.80 14.31 -18.63
N ASP A 56 19.94 13.86 -19.12
CA ASP A 56 21.06 13.43 -18.30
C ASP A 56 21.53 14.58 -17.37
N PRO A 57 21.65 14.38 -16.04
CA PRO A 57 22.04 15.44 -15.11
C PRO A 57 23.45 16.00 -15.34
N GLY A 58 24.39 15.16 -15.77
CA GLY A 58 25.80 15.53 -15.92
C GLY A 58 26.11 16.22 -17.25
N SER A 59 25.41 15.84 -18.31
CA SER A 59 25.67 16.29 -19.69
C SER A 59 24.55 17.11 -20.32
N ALA A 60 23.37 17.15 -19.70
CA ALA A 60 22.13 17.70 -20.25
C ALA A 60 21.67 17.06 -21.58
N ALA A 61 22.29 15.96 -22.00
CA ALA A 61 21.92 15.25 -23.22
C ALA A 61 20.56 14.57 -23.09
N LEU A 62 19.81 14.51 -24.20
CA LEU A 62 18.57 13.75 -24.30
C LEU A 62 18.82 12.44 -25.03
N SER A 63 18.36 11.33 -24.45
CA SER A 63 18.37 10.03 -25.11
C SER A 63 17.12 9.86 -26.00
N PRO A 64 17.25 9.30 -27.22
CA PRO A 64 16.10 8.96 -28.05
C PRO A 64 15.17 7.96 -27.35
N GLY A 65 13.84 8.15 -27.49
CA GLY A 65 12.86 7.26 -26.89
C GLY A 65 11.42 7.72 -27.13
N VAL A 66 10.46 6.98 -26.58
CA VAL A 66 9.04 7.35 -26.58
C VAL A 66 8.71 7.97 -25.21
N PRO A 67 8.11 9.17 -25.16
CA PRO A 67 7.74 9.79 -23.89
C PRO A 67 6.78 8.93 -23.06
N LEU A 68 7.11 8.72 -21.78
CA LEU A 68 6.24 8.07 -20.79
C LEU A 68 5.89 9.07 -19.69
N HIS A 69 4.59 9.29 -19.47
CA HIS A 69 4.11 10.04 -18.32
C HIS A 69 3.79 9.06 -17.18
N LEU A 70 4.58 9.10 -16.11
CA LEU A 70 4.43 8.24 -14.95
C LEU A 70 3.86 9.04 -13.78
N SER A 71 2.82 8.52 -13.13
CA SER A 71 2.19 9.13 -11.97
C SER A 71 2.11 8.11 -10.83
N PHE A 72 2.58 8.51 -9.65
CA PHE A 72 2.56 7.66 -8.46
C PHE A 72 1.48 8.14 -7.48
N ALA A 73 0.63 7.22 -7.03
CA ALA A 73 -0.23 7.42 -5.88
C ALA A 73 0.33 6.61 -4.72
N VAL A 74 1.00 7.28 -3.79
CA VAL A 74 1.62 6.62 -2.63
C VAL A 74 0.63 6.62 -1.47
N SER A 75 0.37 5.44 -0.93
CA SER A 75 -0.52 5.23 0.22
C SER A 75 0.19 4.45 1.32
N ARG A 76 -0.23 4.69 2.56
CA ARG A 76 0.13 3.89 3.73
C ARG A 76 -1.01 2.95 4.10
N VAL A 77 -0.68 1.71 4.44
CA VAL A 77 -1.61 0.78 5.08
C VAL A 77 -1.78 1.18 6.55
N ASP A 78 -3.02 1.43 6.96
CA ASP A 78 -3.42 1.86 8.31
C ASP A 78 -4.61 1.00 8.76
N GLY A 79 -4.32 -0.09 9.48
CA GLY A 79 -5.31 -1.12 9.81
C GLY A 79 -5.87 -1.80 8.57
N SER A 80 -7.19 -1.77 8.40
CA SER A 80 -7.88 -2.25 7.18
C SER A 80 -8.03 -1.19 6.09
N ALA A 81 -7.55 0.03 6.30
CA ALA A 81 -7.67 1.15 5.37
C ALA A 81 -6.33 1.50 4.71
N CYS A 82 -6.40 2.20 3.58
CA CYS A 82 -5.23 2.74 2.90
C CYS A 82 -5.40 4.24 2.72
N ARG A 83 -4.48 5.02 3.29
CA ARG A 83 -4.54 6.48 3.33
C ARG A 83 -3.45 7.08 2.47
N PRO A 84 -3.73 8.13 1.69
CA PRO A 84 -2.69 8.84 0.94
C PRO A 84 -1.54 9.27 1.85
N LEU A 85 -0.30 9.09 1.38
CA LEU A 85 0.90 9.46 2.11
C LEU A 85 1.51 10.72 1.48
N ALA A 86 1.40 11.85 2.19
CA ALA A 86 1.92 13.13 1.74
C ALA A 86 3.39 13.35 2.15
N GLY A 87 4.08 14.27 1.47
CA GLY A 87 5.45 14.67 1.79
C GLY A 87 6.51 13.60 1.50
N VAL A 88 6.22 12.67 0.59
CA VAL A 88 7.18 11.62 0.18
C VAL A 88 8.03 12.09 -0.99
N LEU A 89 9.29 11.67 -0.99
CA LEU A 89 10.16 11.72 -2.16
C LEU A 89 10.02 10.40 -2.94
N VAL A 90 10.02 10.49 -4.27
CA VAL A 90 9.98 9.33 -5.15
C VAL A 90 11.15 9.44 -6.12
N ASP A 91 12.15 8.60 -5.91
CA ASP A 91 13.30 8.48 -6.80
C ASP A 91 13.02 7.46 -7.91
N VAL A 92 13.37 7.83 -9.14
CA VAL A 92 13.18 7.01 -10.33
C VAL A 92 14.45 7.06 -11.15
N TRP A 93 14.99 5.87 -11.47
CA TRP A 93 16.13 5.70 -12.36
C TRP A 93 15.81 4.64 -13.41
N HIS A 94 16.36 4.79 -14.60
CA HIS A 94 16.20 3.82 -15.68
C HIS A 94 17.34 3.96 -16.70
N CYS A 95 17.48 2.95 -17.56
CA CYS A 95 18.38 3.01 -18.71
C CYS A 95 17.71 3.61 -19.93
N ASP A 96 18.52 4.11 -20.87
CA ASP A 96 18.06 4.44 -22.22
C ASP A 96 17.62 3.18 -23.01
N ALA A 97 17.14 3.38 -24.24
CA ALA A 97 16.68 2.29 -25.10
C ALA A 97 17.78 1.26 -25.47
N LEU A 98 19.06 1.57 -25.23
CA LEU A 98 20.20 0.68 -25.46
C LEU A 98 20.70 0.02 -24.16
N GLY A 99 20.05 0.25 -23.02
CA GLY A 99 20.42 -0.33 -21.73
C GLY A 99 21.52 0.44 -20.99
N ARG A 100 21.84 1.67 -21.41
CA ARG A 100 22.86 2.51 -20.75
C ARG A 100 22.25 3.32 -19.63
N TYR A 101 22.85 3.27 -18.45
CA TYR A 101 22.51 4.10 -17.30
C TYR A 101 23.39 5.35 -17.29
N SER A 102 22.82 6.49 -16.92
CA SER A 102 23.58 7.72 -16.66
C SER A 102 24.64 7.48 -15.58
N ASP A 103 25.75 8.22 -15.66
CA ASP A 103 26.90 8.17 -14.74
C ASP A 103 27.63 6.81 -14.63
N VAL A 104 27.23 5.82 -15.44
CA VAL A 104 27.83 4.48 -15.47
C VAL A 104 28.45 4.23 -16.84
N ASP A 105 29.73 4.57 -16.97
CA ASP A 105 30.53 4.28 -18.16
C ASP A 105 31.25 2.93 -18.04
N GLY A 106 31.15 2.10 -19.08
CA GLY A 106 31.91 0.83 -19.19
C GLY A 106 33.42 1.01 -19.46
N THR A 107 33.97 2.22 -19.36
CA THR A 107 35.34 2.58 -19.74
C THR A 107 36.22 3.07 -18.58
N ARG A 108 35.76 2.96 -17.33
CA ARG A 108 36.66 3.03 -16.16
C ARG A 108 37.12 1.61 -15.78
N GLY A 109 38.02 1.06 -16.60
CA GLY A 109 38.78 -0.17 -16.36
C GLY A 109 40.22 0.02 -16.80
#